data_AF-A0A9E5B9N9-F1
#
_entry.id   AF-A0A9E5B9N9-F1
#
_cell.length_a   1.000
_cell.length_b   1.000
_cell.length_c   1.000
_cell.angle_alpha   90.00
_cell.angle_beta   90.00
_cell.angle_gamma   90.00
#
_symmetry.space_group_name_H-M   'P 1'
#
loop_
_entity.id
_entity.type
_entity.pdbx_description
1 polymer ?
#
loop_
_entity_poly.entity_id
_entity_poly.type
_entity_poly.pdbx_seq_one_letter_code
_entity_poly.pdbx_strand_id
1 'polypeptide(L)'
;MRIMPLAMLFLAAHVVYVALMGYPADYGLSEEITGIVSTIFQYANYAVLQNTSVLKDNVAIWSLSIEGQFYIVAPLVVIPLAIAARKTRWVGVVLVAALVPLVLNSARVYDKKGWFDVYIRTDTRISSLVIGVLGAFIWLNFRNTLPRVLGFMSLAAVAATGVIVAKGRADGPFIWKGGMALFDLACLVVILSLAFACCPLVRILELRPLKWLGEISYGLYLWQLPVVWLVNRHGLSLDWRFRLVFIPFVVVAMSAVTYKYFERPLMRSGFARKLRGQGASSRPVESTRAG
;
A
#
# COMPACT_ATOMS: atom_id res chain seq x y z
N MET A 1 -0.76 0.94 14.95
CA MET A 1 -0.81 0.86 13.47
C MET A 1 -1.42 -0.48 13.10
N ARG A 2 -2.30 -0.57 12.07
CA ARG A 2 -2.96 -1.83 11.68
C ARG A 2 -2.01 -2.86 11.06
N ILE A 3 -0.85 -2.40 10.62
CA ILE A 3 0.03 -3.10 9.67
C ILE A 3 0.97 -4.10 10.38
N MET A 4 1.59 -3.67 11.50
CA MET A 4 2.62 -4.45 12.19
C MET A 4 2.18 -5.82 12.74
N PRO A 5 1.00 -5.98 13.37
CA PRO A 5 0.64 -7.28 13.95
C PRO A 5 0.53 -8.40 12.93
N LEU A 6 0.00 -8.10 11.74
CA LEU A 6 -0.12 -9.10 10.69
C LEU A 6 1.21 -9.41 10.02
N ALA A 7 2.06 -8.39 9.86
CA ALA A 7 3.42 -8.61 9.37
C ALA A 7 4.22 -9.49 10.33
N MET A 8 4.06 -9.29 11.65
CA MET A 8 4.69 -10.15 12.66
C MET A 8 4.15 -11.58 12.60
N LEU A 9 2.83 -11.76 12.42
CA LEU A 9 2.24 -13.09 12.21
C LEU A 9 2.80 -13.75 10.95
N PHE A 10 2.91 -12.99 9.86
CA PHE A 10 3.49 -13.46 8.61
C PHE A 10 4.94 -13.92 8.80
N LEU A 11 5.78 -13.10 9.44
CA LEU A 11 7.16 -13.47 9.77
C LEU A 11 7.22 -14.72 10.66
N ALA A 12 6.37 -14.82 11.68
CA ALA A 12 6.32 -15.99 12.55
C ALA A 12 5.91 -17.26 11.79
N ALA A 13 4.89 -17.17 10.94
CA ALA A 13 4.44 -18.28 10.09
C ALA A 13 5.54 -18.70 9.11
N HIS A 14 6.27 -17.74 8.56
CA HIS A 14 7.40 -17.97 7.68
C HIS A 14 8.55 -18.68 8.39
N VAL A 15 8.94 -18.23 9.59
CA VAL A 15 9.97 -18.89 10.41
C VAL A 15 9.59 -20.34 10.73
N VAL A 16 8.33 -20.59 11.12
CA VAL A 16 7.83 -21.96 11.36
C VAL A 16 7.90 -22.80 10.09
N TYR A 17 7.49 -22.25 8.95
CA TYR A 17 7.55 -22.95 7.67
C TYR A 17 8.99 -23.36 7.31
N VAL A 18 9.95 -22.44 7.41
CA VAL A 18 11.35 -22.70 7.11
C VAL A 18 11.97 -23.71 8.09
N ALA A 19 11.61 -23.63 9.38
CA ALA A 19 12.05 -24.61 10.37
C ALA A 19 11.57 -26.03 10.05
N LEU A 20 10.38 -26.18 9.45
CA LEU A 20 9.80 -27.47 9.09
C LEU A 20 10.29 -28.01 7.74
N MET A 21 10.46 -27.12 6.75
CA MET A 21 10.72 -27.50 5.35
C MET A 21 12.16 -27.27 4.91
N GLY A 22 13.01 -26.76 5.81
CA GLY A 22 14.38 -26.37 5.53
C GLY A 22 14.49 -25.10 4.67
N TYR A 23 15.72 -24.66 4.45
CA TYR A 23 16.00 -23.50 3.61
C TYR A 23 16.14 -23.88 2.12
N PRO A 24 15.81 -22.97 1.18
CA PRO A 24 16.20 -23.09 -0.23
C PRO A 24 17.72 -23.19 -0.41
N ALA A 25 18.19 -23.73 -1.54
CA ALA A 25 19.63 -23.94 -1.79
C ALA A 25 20.51 -22.67 -1.69
N ASP A 26 19.97 -21.49 -2.02
CA ASP A 26 20.70 -20.20 -1.99
C ASP A 26 20.24 -19.27 -0.86
N TYR A 27 19.65 -19.83 0.20
CA TYR A 27 19.09 -19.08 1.30
C TYR A 27 19.42 -19.82 2.60
N GLY A 28 19.92 -19.12 3.60
CA GLY A 28 20.32 -19.74 4.85
C GLY A 28 19.85 -18.97 6.08
N LEU A 29 20.35 -19.39 7.24
CA LEU A 29 20.05 -18.74 8.51
C LEU A 29 20.47 -17.26 8.52
N SER A 30 21.58 -16.91 7.88
CA SER A 30 22.08 -15.53 7.75
C SER A 30 21.09 -14.62 7.02
N GLU A 31 20.54 -15.08 5.91
CA GLU A 31 19.56 -14.36 5.09
C GLU A 31 18.23 -14.23 5.84
N GLU A 32 17.82 -15.28 6.55
CA GLU A 32 16.61 -15.27 7.39
C GLU A 32 16.73 -14.25 8.53
N ILE A 33 17.83 -14.27 9.28
CA ILE A 33 18.10 -13.28 10.33
C ILE A 33 18.13 -11.87 9.74
N THR A 34 18.81 -11.69 8.60
CA THR A 34 18.87 -10.39 7.93
C THR A 34 17.49 -9.92 7.51
N GLY A 35 16.65 -10.80 6.95
CA GLY A 35 15.27 -10.51 6.58
C GLY A 35 14.42 -10.09 7.77
N ILE A 36 14.45 -10.86 8.87
CA ILE A 36 13.67 -10.57 10.08
C ILE A 36 14.14 -9.24 10.71
N VAL A 37 15.43 -9.08 10.96
CA VAL A 37 16.01 -7.89 11.60
C VAL A 37 15.72 -6.66 10.75
N SER A 38 15.97 -6.73 9.44
CA SER A 38 15.72 -5.61 8.55
C SER A 38 14.24 -5.25 8.44
N THR A 39 13.33 -6.21 8.58
CA THR A 39 11.89 -5.94 8.62
C THR A 39 11.47 -5.25 9.92
N ILE A 40 11.98 -5.70 11.06
CA ILE A 40 11.70 -5.09 12.37
C ILE A 40 12.16 -3.63 12.39
N PHE A 41 13.38 -3.38 11.94
CA PHE A 41 13.98 -2.04 11.87
C PHE A 41 13.59 -1.24 10.62
N GLN A 42 12.65 -1.73 9.81
CA GLN A 42 12.09 -1.04 8.65
C GLN A 42 13.13 -0.65 7.58
N TYR A 43 14.15 -1.47 7.32
CA TYR A 43 15.13 -1.25 6.25
C TYR A 43 15.26 -2.44 5.28
N ALA A 44 14.32 -3.39 5.29
CA ALA A 44 14.39 -4.61 4.49
C ALA A 44 14.54 -4.34 2.99
N ASN A 45 13.99 -3.25 2.48
CA ASN A 45 14.18 -2.86 1.10
C ASN A 45 15.66 -2.60 0.74
N TYR A 46 16.44 -2.00 1.63
CA TYR A 46 17.87 -1.80 1.38
C TYR A 46 18.71 -3.06 1.62
N ALA A 47 18.31 -3.93 2.54
CA ALA A 47 18.93 -5.25 2.70
C ALA A 47 18.79 -6.10 1.42
N VAL A 48 17.60 -6.05 0.82
CA VAL A 48 17.28 -6.71 -0.45
C VAL A 48 18.13 -6.18 -1.62
N LEU A 49 18.43 -4.88 -1.66
CA LEU A 49 19.30 -4.31 -2.69
C LEU A 49 20.75 -4.80 -2.57
N GLN A 50 21.20 -5.15 -1.37
CA GLN A 50 22.53 -5.71 -1.15
C GLN A 50 22.58 -7.20 -1.45
N ASN A 51 21.54 -7.94 -1.07
CA ASN A 51 21.42 -9.37 -1.33
C ASN A 51 19.98 -9.74 -1.68
N THR A 52 19.75 -10.06 -2.95
CA THR A 52 18.41 -10.39 -3.46
C THR A 52 17.91 -11.74 -2.97
N SER A 53 18.76 -12.62 -2.42
CA SER A 53 18.31 -13.88 -1.83
C SER A 53 17.34 -13.63 -0.66
N VAL A 54 17.49 -12.52 0.06
CA VAL A 54 16.60 -12.08 1.16
C VAL A 54 15.13 -12.00 0.72
N LEU A 55 14.85 -11.73 -0.57
CA LEU A 55 13.49 -11.67 -1.10
C LEU A 55 12.82 -13.03 -1.28
N LYS A 56 13.55 -14.11 -1.55
CA LYS A 56 13.01 -15.35 -2.17
C LYS A 56 11.80 -15.90 -1.41
N ASP A 57 11.89 -15.93 -0.10
CA ASP A 57 10.85 -16.51 0.75
C ASP A 57 10.05 -15.46 1.54
N ASN A 58 10.58 -14.22 1.66
CA ASN A 58 9.98 -13.13 2.45
C ASN A 58 9.57 -11.92 1.58
N VAL A 59 8.89 -12.15 0.46
CA VAL A 59 8.73 -11.14 -0.60
C VAL A 59 7.91 -9.89 -0.20
N ALA A 60 7.12 -9.92 0.87
CA ALA A 60 6.30 -8.78 1.29
C ALA A 60 7.07 -7.74 2.13
N ILE A 61 8.26 -8.07 2.65
CA ILE A 61 8.92 -7.28 3.69
C ILE A 61 9.49 -5.93 3.21
N TRP A 62 9.89 -5.85 1.95
CA TRP A 62 10.57 -4.67 1.41
C TRP A 62 9.59 -3.48 1.32
N SER A 63 8.38 -3.70 0.84
CA SER A 63 7.36 -2.64 0.73
C SER A 63 6.85 -2.22 2.11
N LEU A 64 6.74 -3.19 3.03
CA LEU A 64 6.34 -2.97 4.41
C LEU A 64 7.32 -2.02 5.10
N SER A 65 8.62 -2.19 4.82
CA SER A 65 9.67 -1.28 5.31
C SER A 65 9.50 0.14 4.77
N ILE A 66 9.15 0.30 3.48
CA ILE A 66 8.86 1.62 2.90
C ILE A 66 7.67 2.28 3.61
N GLU A 67 6.59 1.53 3.87
CA GLU A 67 5.45 2.02 4.63
C GLU A 67 5.84 2.38 6.07
N GLY A 68 6.60 1.52 6.76
CA GLY A 68 7.08 1.77 8.11
C GLY A 68 7.93 3.03 8.23
N GLN A 69 8.87 3.22 7.29
CA GLN A 69 9.67 4.45 7.18
C GLN A 69 8.77 5.69 7.02
N PHE A 70 7.76 5.60 6.14
CA PHE A 70 6.80 6.69 5.98
C PHE A 70 6.05 6.99 7.28
N TYR A 71 5.55 5.98 8.00
CA TYR A 71 4.83 6.20 9.25
C TYR A 71 5.69 6.75 10.39
N ILE A 72 7.00 6.46 10.40
CA ILE A 72 7.94 7.06 11.35
C ILE A 72 8.11 8.56 11.03
N VAL A 73 8.23 8.91 9.75
CA VAL A 73 8.45 10.31 9.31
C VAL A 73 7.16 11.13 9.26
N ALA A 74 6.01 10.48 9.03
CA ALA A 74 4.73 11.14 8.78
C ALA A 74 4.29 12.11 9.90
N PRO A 75 4.44 11.82 11.21
CA PRO A 75 4.09 12.78 12.26
C PRO A 75 4.89 14.09 12.17
N LEU A 76 6.14 14.02 11.72
CA LEU A 76 7.03 15.18 11.62
C LEU A 76 6.79 16.00 10.35
N VAL A 77 6.26 15.38 9.29
CA VAL A 77 6.08 16.02 7.98
C VAL A 77 4.61 16.28 7.67
N VAL A 78 3.77 15.24 7.74
CA VAL A 78 2.35 15.30 7.34
C VAL A 78 1.53 16.13 8.32
N ILE A 79 1.81 16.09 9.64
CA ILE A 79 1.06 16.90 10.61
C ILE A 79 1.27 18.41 10.38
N PRO A 80 2.53 18.93 10.32
CA PRO A 80 2.74 20.33 9.98
C PRO A 80 2.15 20.72 8.62
N LEU A 81 2.31 19.86 7.60
CA LEU A 81 1.71 20.09 6.29
C LEU A 81 0.18 20.17 6.36
N ALA A 82 -0.48 19.33 7.16
CA ALA A 82 -1.94 19.36 7.33
C ALA A 82 -2.41 20.63 8.06
N ILE A 83 -1.65 21.11 9.04
CA ILE A 83 -1.93 22.39 9.72
C ILE A 83 -1.76 23.56 8.74
N ALA A 84 -0.64 23.58 8.00
CA ALA A 84 -0.36 24.60 6.99
C ALA A 84 -1.37 24.57 5.83
N ALA A 85 -1.81 23.38 5.42
CA ALA A 85 -2.76 23.16 4.34
C ALA A 85 -4.09 23.88 4.57
N ARG A 86 -4.52 24.04 5.82
CA ARG A 86 -5.74 24.79 6.18
C ARG A 86 -5.55 26.29 6.09
N LYS A 87 -4.30 26.78 6.13
CA LYS A 87 -3.95 28.20 6.14
C LYS A 87 -3.52 28.70 4.76
N THR A 88 -2.99 27.83 3.90
CA THR A 88 -2.42 28.25 2.62
C THR A 88 -2.52 27.16 1.54
N ARG A 89 -2.84 27.61 0.32
CA ARG A 89 -2.85 26.77 -0.89
C ARG A 89 -1.45 26.43 -1.40
N TRP A 90 -0.41 27.13 -0.93
CA TRP A 90 0.97 26.90 -1.36
C TRP A 90 1.48 25.50 -1.01
N VAL A 91 0.90 24.83 -0.01
CA VAL A 91 1.20 23.42 0.30
C VAL A 91 0.98 22.53 -0.92
N GLY A 92 -0.13 22.71 -1.65
CA GLY A 92 -0.39 21.95 -2.88
C GLY A 92 0.65 22.19 -3.96
N VAL A 93 1.10 23.44 -4.13
CA VAL A 93 2.15 23.80 -5.10
C VAL A 93 3.47 23.13 -4.74
N VAL A 94 3.87 23.15 -3.47
CA VAL A 94 5.09 22.51 -3.00
C VAL A 94 5.04 21.00 -3.20
N LEU A 95 3.90 20.35 -2.90
CA LEU A 95 3.72 18.92 -3.09
C LEU A 95 3.82 18.52 -4.57
N VAL A 96 3.21 19.29 -5.47
CA VAL A 96 3.31 19.06 -6.92
C VAL A 96 4.75 19.31 -7.41
N ALA A 97 5.38 20.39 -6.96
CA ALA A 97 6.77 20.70 -7.32
C ALA A 97 7.75 19.61 -6.85
N ALA A 98 7.49 19.00 -5.70
CA ALA A 98 8.30 17.89 -5.16
C ALA A 98 8.23 16.61 -6.02
N LEU A 99 7.19 16.41 -6.84
CA LEU A 99 7.09 15.24 -7.70
C LEU A 99 8.14 15.25 -8.83
N VAL A 100 8.52 16.44 -9.32
CA VAL A 100 9.47 16.59 -10.42
C VAL A 100 10.84 15.97 -10.09
N PRO A 101 11.54 16.37 -9.01
CA PRO A 101 12.83 15.77 -8.67
C PRO A 101 12.72 14.28 -8.32
N LEU A 102 11.58 13.81 -7.78
CA LEU A 102 11.37 12.37 -7.49
C LEU A 102 11.26 11.52 -8.75
N VAL A 103 10.54 12.02 -9.77
CA VAL A 103 10.44 11.35 -11.08
C VAL A 103 11.78 11.38 -11.81
N LEU A 104 12.49 12.52 -11.77
CA LEU A 104 13.83 12.64 -12.33
C LEU A 104 14.83 11.70 -11.63
N ASN A 105 14.76 11.58 -10.30
CA ASN A 105 15.58 10.62 -9.56
C ASN A 105 15.26 9.18 -9.99
N SER A 106 13.99 8.83 -10.13
CA SER A 106 13.57 7.50 -10.61
C SER A 106 14.14 7.18 -11.99
N ALA A 107 14.10 8.14 -12.92
CA ALA A 107 14.70 7.98 -14.25
C ALA A 107 16.24 7.84 -14.19
N ARG A 108 16.91 8.64 -13.35
CA ARG A 108 18.37 8.56 -13.15
C ARG A 108 18.78 7.22 -12.55
N VAL A 109 18.04 6.71 -11.57
CA VAL A 109 18.31 5.41 -10.95
C VAL A 109 18.09 4.29 -11.95
N TYR A 110 17.00 4.36 -12.74
CA TYR A 110 16.75 3.40 -13.82
C TYR A 110 17.94 3.30 -14.77
N ASP A 111 18.44 4.44 -15.25
CA ASP A 111 19.55 4.47 -16.22
C ASP A 111 20.87 3.95 -15.66
N LYS A 112 21.08 4.08 -14.33
CA LYS A 112 22.33 3.66 -13.69
C LYS A 112 22.31 2.24 -13.16
N LYS A 113 21.15 1.76 -12.72
CA LYS A 113 21.03 0.53 -11.92
C LYS A 113 19.93 -0.42 -12.39
N GLY A 114 19.10 0.00 -13.34
CA GLY A 114 17.98 -0.77 -13.84
C GLY A 114 16.70 -0.63 -13.03
N TRP A 115 15.65 -1.32 -13.49
CA TRP A 115 14.29 -1.20 -12.97
C TRP A 115 14.13 -1.67 -11.52
N PHE A 116 14.85 -2.72 -11.13
CA PHE A 116 14.71 -3.35 -9.82
C PHE A 116 15.11 -2.39 -8.68
N ASP A 117 16.18 -1.62 -8.86
CA ASP A 117 16.56 -0.56 -7.92
C ASP A 117 15.47 0.51 -7.79
N VAL A 118 14.86 0.93 -8.90
CA VAL A 118 13.75 1.91 -8.86
C VAL A 118 12.54 1.33 -8.11
N TYR A 119 12.29 0.02 -8.25
CA TYR A 119 11.17 -0.67 -7.65
C TYR A 119 11.28 -0.79 -6.11
N ILE A 120 12.48 -1.08 -5.60
CA ILE A 120 12.70 -1.39 -4.18
C ILE A 120 13.08 -0.15 -3.35
N ARG A 121 13.68 0.87 -3.95
CA ARG A 121 14.22 2.03 -3.21
C ARG A 121 13.13 2.99 -2.71
N THR A 122 13.33 3.51 -1.50
CA THR A 122 12.40 4.50 -0.91
C THR A 122 12.44 5.83 -1.66
N ASP A 123 13.63 6.30 -2.06
CA ASP A 123 13.84 7.61 -2.71
C ASP A 123 13.23 7.71 -4.12
N THR A 124 12.90 6.57 -4.73
CA THR A 124 12.19 6.50 -6.02
C THR A 124 10.69 6.22 -5.83
N ARG A 125 10.31 5.46 -4.79
CA ARG A 125 8.91 5.05 -4.51
C ARG A 125 8.12 6.04 -3.63
N ILE A 126 8.78 6.96 -2.93
CA ILE A 126 8.10 7.95 -2.08
C ILE A 126 7.18 8.89 -2.86
N SER A 127 7.35 8.99 -4.18
CA SER A 127 6.44 9.73 -5.09
C SER A 127 4.98 9.31 -4.92
N SER A 128 4.69 8.01 -4.82
CA SER A 128 3.33 7.49 -4.59
C SER A 128 2.73 7.98 -3.27
N LEU A 129 3.55 8.07 -2.21
CA LEU A 129 3.13 8.57 -0.90
C LEU A 129 2.89 10.08 -0.92
N VAL A 130 3.75 10.84 -1.61
CA VAL A 130 3.56 12.29 -1.80
C VAL A 130 2.27 12.57 -2.58
N ILE A 131 1.96 11.78 -3.61
CA ILE A 131 0.68 11.85 -4.34
C ILE A 131 -0.50 11.56 -3.41
N GLY A 132 -0.37 10.59 -2.50
CA GLY A 132 -1.37 10.34 -1.45
C GLY A 132 -1.58 11.53 -0.51
N VAL A 133 -0.50 12.17 -0.07
CA VAL A 133 -0.55 13.39 0.77
C VAL A 133 -1.19 14.56 0.00
N LEU A 134 -0.88 14.70 -1.29
CA LEU A 134 -1.54 15.66 -2.18
C LEU A 134 -3.04 15.38 -2.28
N GLY A 135 -3.45 14.12 -2.37
CA GLY A 135 -4.86 13.71 -2.31
C GLY A 135 -5.55 14.14 -1.02
N ALA A 136 -4.92 13.93 0.12
CA ALA A 136 -5.44 14.39 1.41
C ALA A 136 -5.55 15.93 1.47
N PHE A 137 -4.56 16.65 0.94
CA PHE A 137 -4.62 18.10 0.80
C PHE A 137 -5.81 18.54 -0.07
N ILE A 138 -6.02 17.88 -1.21
CA ILE A 138 -7.12 18.18 -2.13
C ILE A 138 -8.47 17.94 -1.45
N TRP A 139 -8.59 16.80 -0.77
CA TRP A 139 -9.78 16.43 -0.01
C TRP A 139 -10.18 17.50 1.02
N LEU A 140 -9.20 18.02 1.77
CA LEU A 140 -9.43 18.99 2.83
C LEU A 140 -9.84 20.37 2.30
N ASN A 141 -9.29 20.80 1.14
CA ASN A 141 -9.40 22.18 0.68
C ASN A 141 -10.40 22.39 -0.47
N PHE A 142 -10.71 21.36 -1.26
CA PHE A 142 -11.53 21.49 -2.48
C PHE A 142 -12.79 20.63 -2.48
N ARG A 143 -13.30 20.29 -1.28
CA ARG A 143 -14.44 19.38 -1.10
C ARG A 143 -15.73 19.78 -1.83
N ASN A 144 -15.94 21.07 -2.06
CA ASN A 144 -17.16 21.58 -2.68
C ASN A 144 -17.03 21.80 -4.20
N THR A 145 -15.81 22.01 -4.71
CA THR A 145 -15.58 22.46 -6.09
C THR A 145 -15.23 21.31 -7.02
N LEU A 146 -14.45 20.34 -6.54
CA LEU A 146 -13.90 19.26 -7.36
C LEU A 146 -14.84 18.08 -7.67
N PRO A 147 -15.90 17.75 -6.90
CA PRO A 147 -16.72 16.56 -7.16
C PRO A 147 -17.32 16.52 -8.58
N ARG A 148 -17.73 17.66 -9.14
CA ARG A 148 -18.29 17.72 -10.51
C ARG A 148 -17.26 17.32 -11.56
N VAL A 149 -16.05 17.89 -11.47
CA VAL A 149 -14.96 17.63 -12.42
C VAL A 149 -14.47 16.18 -12.29
N LEU A 150 -14.25 15.73 -11.05
CA LEU A 150 -13.80 14.37 -10.76
C LEU A 150 -14.81 13.31 -11.22
N GLY A 151 -16.11 13.58 -11.09
CA GLY A 151 -17.16 12.68 -11.59
C GLY A 151 -16.98 12.34 -13.07
N PHE A 152 -16.78 13.37 -13.92
CA PHE A 152 -16.52 13.18 -15.35
C PHE A 152 -15.16 12.53 -15.63
N MET A 153 -14.13 12.89 -14.87
CA MET A 153 -12.77 12.37 -15.06
C MET A 153 -12.60 10.93 -14.57
N SER A 154 -13.48 10.42 -13.72
CA SER A 154 -13.34 9.11 -13.07
C SER A 154 -13.22 7.94 -14.06
N LEU A 155 -14.06 7.88 -15.09
CA LEU A 155 -14.01 6.85 -16.13
C LEU A 155 -12.75 7.00 -16.99
N ALA A 156 -12.38 8.23 -17.35
CA ALA A 156 -11.15 8.51 -18.08
C ALA A 156 -9.90 8.10 -17.28
N ALA A 157 -9.92 8.29 -15.96
CA ALA A 157 -8.85 7.88 -15.07
C ALA A 157 -8.75 6.35 -14.98
N VAL A 158 -9.87 5.61 -14.90
CA VAL A 158 -9.88 4.14 -14.98
C VAL A 158 -9.39 3.64 -16.34
N ALA A 159 -9.80 4.30 -17.44
CA ALA A 159 -9.28 3.96 -18.76
C ALA A 159 -7.77 4.23 -18.84
N ALA A 160 -7.30 5.35 -18.29
CA ALA A 160 -5.88 5.70 -18.25
C ALA A 160 -5.07 4.68 -17.44
N THR A 161 -5.55 4.22 -16.28
CA THR A 161 -4.86 3.15 -15.53
C THR A 161 -4.77 1.87 -16.36
N GLY A 162 -5.86 1.48 -17.03
CA GLY A 162 -5.87 0.34 -17.95
C GLY A 162 -4.87 0.46 -19.10
N VAL A 163 -4.79 1.63 -19.73
CA VAL A 163 -3.84 1.91 -20.82
C VAL A 163 -2.40 1.91 -20.34
N ILE A 164 -2.10 2.50 -19.18
CA ILE A 164 -0.75 2.52 -18.60
C ILE A 164 -0.31 1.09 -18.28
N VAL A 165 -1.19 0.27 -17.70
CA VAL A 165 -0.90 -1.14 -17.40
C VAL A 165 -0.71 -1.95 -18.68
N ALA A 166 -1.56 -1.76 -19.69
CA ALA A 166 -1.47 -2.49 -20.96
C ALA A 166 -0.21 -2.14 -21.78
N LYS A 167 0.22 -0.88 -21.75
CA LYS A 167 1.47 -0.44 -22.41
C LYS A 167 2.72 -0.71 -21.56
N GLY A 168 2.52 -0.89 -20.26
CA GLY A 168 3.57 -1.07 -19.28
C GLY A 168 4.22 -2.43 -19.38
N ARG A 169 5.53 -2.46 -19.65
CA ARG A 169 6.35 -3.64 -19.37
C ARG A 169 6.91 -3.55 -17.95
N ALA A 170 6.91 -4.67 -17.23
CA ALA A 170 7.39 -4.72 -15.84
C ALA A 170 8.85 -4.25 -15.69
N ASP A 171 9.68 -4.50 -16.70
CA ASP A 171 11.09 -4.12 -16.80
C ASP A 171 11.32 -2.86 -17.65
N GLY A 172 10.27 -2.30 -18.25
CA GLY A 172 10.37 -1.29 -19.30
C GLY A 172 10.60 0.14 -18.79
N PRO A 173 11.31 0.98 -19.56
CA PRO A 173 11.65 2.35 -19.14
C PRO A 173 10.42 3.23 -18.97
N PHE A 174 9.33 2.98 -19.73
CA PHE A 174 8.10 3.77 -19.63
C PHE A 174 7.55 3.81 -18.20
N ILE A 175 7.45 2.66 -17.54
CA ILE A 175 6.92 2.56 -16.18
C ILE A 175 7.84 3.26 -15.18
N TRP A 176 9.15 3.02 -15.27
CA TRP A 176 10.10 3.47 -14.24
C TRP A 176 10.62 4.89 -14.42
N LYS A 177 10.50 5.48 -15.62
CA LYS A 177 10.88 6.87 -15.91
C LYS A 177 9.72 7.87 -15.85
N GLY A 178 8.60 7.50 -15.21
CA GLY A 178 7.47 8.42 -14.99
C GLY A 178 6.10 7.77 -15.12
N GLY A 179 6.00 6.61 -15.79
CA GLY A 179 4.74 5.87 -15.92
C GLY A 179 4.10 5.51 -14.57
N MET A 180 4.91 5.19 -13.55
CA MET A 180 4.40 4.97 -12.18
C MET A 180 3.77 6.23 -11.59
N ALA A 181 4.38 7.40 -11.76
CA ALA A 181 3.79 8.65 -11.26
C ALA A 181 2.49 8.98 -11.99
N LEU A 182 2.41 8.72 -13.30
CA LEU A 182 1.16 8.84 -14.06
C LEU A 182 0.09 7.86 -13.57
N PHE A 183 0.47 6.62 -13.30
CA PHE A 183 -0.40 5.60 -12.74
C PHE A 183 -0.95 6.03 -11.37
N ASP A 184 -0.09 6.54 -10.49
CA ASP A 184 -0.45 7.00 -9.16
C ASP A 184 -1.38 8.22 -9.21
N LEU A 185 -1.16 9.16 -10.15
CA LEU A 185 -2.06 10.30 -10.38
C LEU A 185 -3.43 9.86 -10.90
N ALA A 186 -3.47 8.89 -11.83
CA ALA A 186 -4.73 8.34 -12.31
C ALA A 186 -5.48 7.61 -11.19
N CYS A 187 -4.77 6.83 -10.37
CA CYS A 187 -5.32 6.22 -9.15
C CYS A 187 -5.83 7.27 -8.16
N LEU A 188 -5.11 8.38 -7.98
CA LEU A 188 -5.54 9.47 -7.11
C LEU A 188 -6.88 10.07 -7.56
N VAL A 189 -7.07 10.27 -8.86
CA VAL A 189 -8.36 10.76 -9.40
C VAL A 189 -9.48 9.77 -9.11
N VAL A 190 -9.25 8.46 -9.28
CA VAL A 190 -10.23 7.43 -8.94
C VAL A 190 -10.54 7.46 -7.44
N ILE A 191 -9.52 7.46 -6.58
CA ILE A 191 -9.67 7.48 -5.12
C ILE A 191 -10.45 8.72 -4.66
N LEU A 192 -10.12 9.90 -5.17
CA LEU A 192 -10.84 11.13 -4.83
C LEU A 192 -12.29 11.09 -5.33
N SER A 193 -12.54 10.55 -6.53
CA SER A 193 -13.90 10.41 -7.07
C SER A 193 -14.76 9.51 -6.19
N LEU A 194 -14.17 8.41 -5.67
CA LEU A 194 -14.83 7.52 -4.73
C LEU A 194 -15.04 8.18 -3.37
N ALA A 195 -14.03 8.89 -2.86
CA ALA A 195 -14.12 9.57 -1.57
C ALA A 195 -15.22 10.65 -1.57
N PHE A 196 -15.36 11.40 -2.67
CA PHE A 196 -16.43 12.40 -2.82
C PHE A 196 -17.77 11.82 -3.24
N ALA A 197 -17.85 10.50 -3.43
CA ALA A 197 -19.03 9.79 -3.91
C ALA A 197 -19.63 10.38 -5.21
N CYS A 198 -18.77 10.84 -6.12
CA CYS A 198 -19.18 11.64 -7.28
C CYS A 198 -19.11 10.91 -8.62
N CYS A 199 -18.89 9.60 -8.63
CA CYS A 199 -18.83 8.78 -9.85
C CYS A 199 -19.70 7.52 -9.76
N PRO A 200 -20.15 6.96 -10.90
CA PRO A 200 -20.93 5.71 -10.93
C PRO A 200 -20.21 4.50 -10.33
N LEU A 201 -18.87 4.51 -10.36
CA LEU A 201 -18.03 3.43 -9.84
C LEU A 201 -18.27 3.17 -8.35
N VAL A 202 -18.71 4.17 -7.60
CA VAL A 202 -19.04 4.04 -6.16
C VAL A 202 -20.04 2.90 -5.95
N ARG A 203 -21.13 2.87 -6.72
CA ARG A 203 -22.18 1.85 -6.58
C ARG A 203 -21.66 0.44 -6.86
N ILE A 204 -20.74 0.31 -7.82
CA ILE A 204 -20.14 -0.97 -8.18
C ILE A 204 -19.21 -1.42 -7.06
N LEU A 205 -18.30 -0.55 -6.60
CA LEU A 205 -17.33 -0.91 -5.56
C LEU A 205 -17.96 -1.10 -4.17
N GLU A 206 -19.16 -0.57 -3.93
CA GLU A 206 -19.94 -0.80 -2.72
C GLU A 206 -20.69 -2.15 -2.70
N LEU A 207 -20.66 -2.92 -3.81
CA LEU A 207 -21.20 -4.27 -3.83
C LEU A 207 -20.51 -5.11 -2.75
N ARG A 208 -21.31 -5.88 -2.00
CA ARG A 208 -20.85 -6.73 -0.89
C ARG A 208 -19.58 -7.54 -1.20
N PRO A 209 -19.45 -8.25 -2.33
CA PRO A 209 -18.22 -9.02 -2.62
C PRO A 209 -16.99 -8.14 -2.80
N LEU A 210 -17.11 -6.98 -3.48
CA LEU A 210 -15.99 -6.07 -3.70
C LEU A 210 -15.58 -5.34 -2.42
N LYS A 211 -16.56 -4.96 -1.60
CA LYS A 211 -16.31 -4.43 -0.26
C LYS A 211 -15.58 -5.44 0.62
N TRP A 212 -16.03 -6.70 0.62
CA TRP A 212 -15.39 -7.78 1.38
C TRP A 212 -13.96 -8.06 0.90
N LEU A 213 -13.73 -8.08 -0.42
CA LEU A 213 -12.38 -8.16 -0.99
C LEU A 213 -11.50 -7.00 -0.52
N GLY A 214 -12.05 -5.78 -0.47
CA GLY A 214 -11.37 -4.62 0.09
C GLY A 214 -11.01 -4.77 1.57
N GLU A 215 -11.85 -5.43 2.36
CA GLU A 215 -11.60 -5.70 3.79
C GLU A 215 -10.43 -6.66 4.01
N ILE A 216 -10.25 -7.66 3.13
CA ILE A 216 -9.16 -8.66 3.21
C ILE A 216 -7.93 -8.28 2.36
N SER A 217 -7.93 -7.10 1.74
CA SER A 217 -6.94 -6.69 0.73
C SER A 217 -5.50 -6.68 1.27
N TYR A 218 -5.33 -6.39 2.56
CA TYR A 218 -4.01 -6.45 3.20
C TYR A 218 -3.49 -7.88 3.33
N GLY A 219 -4.34 -8.84 3.69
CA GLY A 219 -4.01 -10.26 3.65
C GLY A 219 -3.66 -10.71 2.23
N LEU A 220 -4.45 -10.29 1.23
CA LEU A 220 -4.19 -10.65 -0.18
C LEU A 220 -2.79 -10.19 -0.61
N TYR A 221 -2.42 -8.97 -0.21
CA TYR A 221 -1.11 -8.39 -0.46
C TYR A 221 0.04 -9.21 0.16
N LEU A 222 -0.11 -9.61 1.42
CA LEU A 222 0.93 -10.38 2.12
C LEU A 222 1.07 -11.81 1.58
N TRP A 223 -0.05 -12.50 1.33
CA TRP A 223 -0.04 -13.93 1.02
C TRP A 223 0.20 -14.24 -0.46
N GLN A 224 -0.09 -13.32 -1.39
CA GLN A 224 -0.03 -13.62 -2.82
C GLN A 224 1.34 -14.12 -3.30
N LEU A 225 2.44 -13.47 -2.91
CA LEU A 225 3.78 -13.84 -3.37
C LEU A 225 4.27 -15.12 -2.67
N PRO A 226 4.22 -15.23 -1.33
CA PRO A 226 4.57 -16.46 -0.63
C PRO A 226 3.85 -17.71 -1.18
N VAL A 227 2.55 -17.62 -1.45
CA VAL A 227 1.79 -18.75 -2.02
C VAL A 227 2.33 -19.12 -3.41
N VAL A 228 2.60 -18.14 -4.27
CA VAL A 228 3.20 -18.39 -5.60
C VAL A 228 4.56 -19.09 -5.46
N TRP A 229 5.41 -18.61 -4.55
CA TRP A 229 6.74 -19.18 -4.31
C TRP A 229 6.67 -20.61 -3.76
N LEU A 230 5.78 -20.87 -2.80
CA LEU A 230 5.55 -22.21 -2.24
C LEU A 230 5.13 -23.21 -3.31
N VAL A 231 4.18 -22.84 -4.17
CA VAL A 231 3.72 -23.69 -5.28
C VAL A 231 4.86 -23.99 -6.26
N ASN A 232 5.72 -23.01 -6.54
CA ASN A 232 6.87 -23.20 -7.42
C ASN A 232 7.98 -24.05 -6.78
N ARG A 233 8.27 -23.82 -5.49
CA ARG A 233 9.33 -24.50 -4.74
C ARG A 233 9.07 -25.99 -4.57
N HIS A 234 7.84 -26.36 -4.23
CA HIS A 234 7.45 -27.76 -4.03
C HIS A 234 7.15 -28.49 -5.34
N GLY A 235 7.45 -27.86 -6.49
CA GLY A 235 7.37 -28.50 -7.78
C GLY A 235 6.00 -29.07 -8.09
N LEU A 236 4.93 -28.51 -7.51
CA LEU A 236 3.56 -28.92 -7.79
C LEU A 236 3.34 -28.73 -9.29
N SER A 237 3.45 -29.81 -10.06
CA SER A 237 3.34 -29.88 -11.52
C SER A 237 1.90 -29.71 -11.97
N LEU A 238 1.26 -28.67 -11.44
CA LEU A 238 -0.07 -28.23 -11.77
C LEU A 238 -0.04 -27.61 -13.16
N ASP A 239 -1.00 -28.01 -13.99
CA ASP A 239 -1.29 -27.36 -15.25
C ASP A 239 -1.50 -25.85 -15.04
N TRP A 240 -1.09 -25.04 -16.01
CA TRP A 240 -1.14 -23.58 -15.89
C TRP A 240 -2.57 -23.07 -15.68
N ARG A 241 -3.58 -23.73 -16.27
CA ARG A 241 -5.00 -23.37 -16.09
C ARG A 241 -5.43 -23.61 -14.66
N PHE A 242 -4.97 -24.71 -14.07
CA PHE A 242 -5.24 -25.01 -12.67
C PHE A 242 -4.55 -24.00 -11.75
N ARG A 243 -3.30 -23.63 -12.05
CA ARG A 243 -2.56 -22.60 -11.28
C ARG A 243 -3.29 -21.25 -11.27
N LEU A 244 -3.91 -20.85 -12.39
CA LEU A 244 -4.66 -19.59 -12.49
C LEU A 244 -5.86 -19.50 -11.56
N VAL A 245 -6.44 -20.63 -11.16
CA VAL A 245 -7.59 -20.68 -10.26
C VAL A 245 -7.15 -21.01 -8.84
N PHE A 246 -6.27 -22.00 -8.70
CA PHE A 246 -5.80 -22.51 -7.41
C PHE A 246 -5.05 -21.46 -6.60
N ILE A 247 -4.11 -20.74 -7.21
CA ILE A 247 -3.29 -19.74 -6.47
C ILE A 247 -4.19 -18.62 -5.92
N PRO A 248 -5.01 -17.92 -6.73
CA PRO A 248 -5.90 -16.89 -6.19
C PRO A 248 -6.87 -17.42 -5.15
N PHE A 249 -7.38 -18.64 -5.33
CA PHE A 249 -8.28 -19.27 -4.35
C PHE A 249 -7.59 -19.47 -3.00
N VAL A 250 -6.39 -20.05 -2.97
CA VAL A 250 -5.61 -20.25 -1.74
C VAL A 250 -5.29 -18.91 -1.10
N VAL A 251 -4.86 -17.91 -1.88
CA VAL A 251 -4.55 -16.57 -1.37
C VAL A 251 -5.78 -15.92 -0.74
N VAL A 252 -6.95 -15.97 -1.39
CA VAL A 252 -8.21 -15.45 -0.84
C VAL A 252 -8.61 -16.20 0.43
N ALA A 253 -8.51 -17.53 0.45
CA ALA A 253 -8.83 -18.34 1.60
C ALA A 253 -7.93 -18.02 2.81
N MET A 254 -6.61 -18.00 2.60
CA MET A 254 -5.64 -17.63 3.64
C MET A 254 -5.88 -16.22 4.15
N SER A 255 -6.14 -15.28 3.25
CA SER A 255 -6.43 -13.88 3.61
C SER A 255 -7.73 -13.75 4.40
N ALA A 256 -8.78 -14.48 4.04
CA ALA A 256 -10.05 -14.49 4.77
C ALA A 256 -9.92 -15.10 6.17
N VAL A 257 -9.18 -16.21 6.32
CA VAL A 257 -8.88 -16.84 7.61
C VAL A 257 -8.10 -15.87 8.49
N THR A 258 -7.02 -15.33 7.95
CA THR A 258 -6.15 -14.38 8.64
C THR A 258 -6.91 -13.14 9.09
N TYR A 259 -7.74 -12.58 8.20
CA TYR A 259 -8.59 -11.44 8.52
C TYR A 259 -9.59 -11.74 9.64
N LYS A 260 -10.29 -12.89 9.58
CA LYS A 260 -11.32 -13.25 10.55
C LYS A 260 -10.76 -13.49 11.96
N TYR A 261 -9.61 -14.16 12.06
CA TYR A 261 -9.06 -14.63 13.33
C TYR A 261 -7.97 -13.76 13.93
N PHE A 262 -7.26 -12.96 13.13
CA PHE A 262 -6.17 -12.12 13.62
C PHE A 262 -6.47 -10.64 13.43
N GLU A 263 -6.75 -10.18 12.20
CA GLU A 263 -6.92 -8.75 11.93
C GLU A 263 -8.17 -8.18 12.60
N ARG A 264 -9.33 -8.82 12.41
CA ARG A 264 -10.62 -8.35 12.91
C ARG A 264 -10.68 -8.30 14.45
N PRO A 265 -10.17 -9.31 15.19
CA PRO A 265 -10.08 -9.22 16.64
C PRO A 265 -9.14 -8.10 17.11
N LEU A 266 -7.93 -7.99 16.53
CA LEU A 266 -6.97 -6.94 16.88
C LEU A 266 -7.51 -5.53 16.63
N MET A 267 -8.29 -5.36 15.56
CA MET A 267 -8.97 -4.11 15.25
C MET A 267 -10.11 -3.78 16.23
N ARG A 268 -10.74 -4.80 16.85
CA ARG A 268 -11.85 -4.65 17.80
C ARG A 268 -11.39 -4.53 19.25
N SER A 269 -10.26 -5.16 19.61
CA SER A 269 -9.64 -5.08 20.92
C SER A 269 -9.06 -3.68 21.15
N GLY A 270 -9.74 -2.88 21.97
CA GLY A 270 -9.25 -1.73 22.77
C GLY A 270 -8.42 -0.61 22.12
N PHE A 271 -7.34 -0.92 21.41
CA PHE A 271 -6.31 0.03 20.97
C PHE A 271 -6.83 1.06 19.95
N ALA A 272 -7.71 0.64 19.02
CA ALA A 272 -8.35 1.54 18.06
C ALA A 272 -9.49 2.37 18.69
N ARG A 273 -10.10 1.89 19.77
CA ARG A 273 -11.18 2.57 20.51
C ARG A 273 -10.62 3.69 21.39
N LYS A 274 -9.45 3.46 22.00
CA LYS A 274 -8.72 4.44 22.82
C LYS A 274 -8.21 5.65 22.01
N LEU A 275 -7.92 5.46 20.71
CA LEU A 275 -7.54 6.54 19.78
C LEU A 275 -8.73 7.29 19.15
N ARG A 276 -9.93 6.67 19.11
CA ARG A 276 -11.16 7.34 18.62
C ARG A 276 -12.01 7.98 19.72
N GLY A 277 -11.75 7.68 20.98
CA GLY A 277 -12.62 8.04 22.10
C GLY A 277 -11.93 8.85 23.19
N GLN A 278 -11.55 10.10 22.89
CA GLN A 278 -11.43 11.20 23.86
C GLN A 278 -11.78 12.59 23.24
N GLY A 279 -12.60 12.62 22.18
CA GLY A 279 -12.97 13.87 21.49
C GLY A 279 -14.47 14.17 21.42
N ALA A 280 -15.33 13.32 21.98
CA ALA A 280 -16.78 13.49 21.88
C ALA A 280 -17.48 13.05 23.17
N SER A 281 -17.26 13.79 24.27
CA SER A 281 -18.30 13.95 25.29
C SER A 281 -18.95 15.31 25.08
N SER A 282 -19.88 15.39 24.13
CA SER A 282 -20.81 16.51 24.07
C SER A 282 -21.66 16.48 25.35
N ARG A 283 -21.45 17.47 26.22
CA ARG A 283 -22.38 17.77 27.33
C ARG A 283 -23.77 18.05 26.76
N PRO A 284 -24.86 17.64 27.42
CA PRO A 284 -26.20 18.07 27.02
C PRO A 284 -26.31 19.57 27.31
N VAL A 285 -26.76 20.34 26.31
CA VAL A 285 -27.15 21.74 26.49
C VAL A 285 -28.49 21.74 27.22
N GLU A 286 -28.51 22.20 28.46
CA GLU A 286 -29.73 22.56 29.17
C GLU A 286 -30.46 23.65 28.39
N SER A 287 -31.72 23.36 28.01
CA SER A 287 -32.60 24.33 27.39
C SER A 287 -33.10 25.30 28.46
N THR A 288 -32.56 26.51 28.49
CA THR A 288 -33.16 27.65 29.16
C THR A 288 -34.48 27.97 28.46
N ARG A 289 -35.61 27.59 29.05
CA ARG A 289 -36.90 28.19 28.71
C ARG A 289 -37.06 29.45 29.53
N ALA A 290 -37.20 30.57 28.82
CA ALA A 290 -37.65 31.84 29.34
C ALA A 290 -39.01 31.68 30.04
N GLY A 291 -39.12 32.29 31.20
CA GLY A 291 -40.35 32.80 31.80
C GLY A 291 -40.22 34.31 31.89
#